data_AF-A0A965A198-F1
#
_entry.id   AF-A0A965A198-F1
#
_cell.length_a   1.000
_cell.length_b   1.000
_cell.length_c   1.000
_cell.angle_alpha   90.00
_cell.angle_beta   90.00
_cell.angle_gamma   90.00
#
_symmetry.space_group_name_H-M   'P 1'
#
loop_
_entity.id
_entity.type
_entity.pdbx_description
1 polymer ?
#
loop_
_entity_poly.entity_id
_entity_poly.type
_entity_poly.pdbx_seq_one_letter_code
_entity_poly.pdbx_strand_id
1 'polypeptide(L)'
;MELTKLPEHLQHLVDEGISGLDIIHGELKNLIYEAQLELEEAQRIEEANDYDDALESMERKYWEGQVDALSGLYSLTYDLSFAIMDKEKE
;
A
#
# COMPACT_ATOMS: atom_id res chain seq x y z
N MET A 1 23.14 -9.04 8.74
CA MET A 1 21.78 -8.75 8.26
C MET A 1 20.95 -8.60 9.52
N GLU A 2 20.67 -7.37 9.95
CA GLU A 2 19.70 -7.20 11.04
C GLU A 2 18.37 -7.73 10.51
N LEU A 3 17.81 -8.72 11.20
CA LEU A 3 16.42 -9.11 11.00
C LEU A 3 15.61 -7.87 11.36
N THR A 4 15.17 -7.12 10.35
CA THR A 4 14.29 -5.97 10.53
C THR A 4 13.05 -6.46 11.25
N LYS A 5 12.91 -6.07 12.51
CA LYS A 5 11.80 -6.47 13.36
C LYS A 5 10.50 -5.98 12.68
N LEU A 6 9.57 -6.90 12.45
CA LEU A 6 8.25 -6.53 11.93
C LEU A 6 7.54 -5.60 12.92
N PRO A 7 6.67 -4.69 12.43
CA PRO A 7 5.70 -4.01 13.27
C PRO A 7 4.95 -5.00 14.17
N GLU A 8 4.64 -4.58 15.40
CA GLU A 8 4.04 -5.46 16.42
C GLU A 8 2.73 -6.08 15.94
N HIS A 9 1.88 -5.32 15.23
CA HIS A 9 0.62 -5.82 14.69
C HIS A 9 0.83 -6.88 13.61
N LEU A 10 1.85 -6.75 12.75
CA LEU A 10 2.16 -7.74 11.73
C LEU A 10 2.77 -9.00 12.32
N GLN A 11 3.65 -8.86 13.32
CA GLN A 11 4.23 -10.00 14.02
C GLN A 11 3.13 -10.82 14.72
N HIS A 12 2.15 -10.15 15.33
CA HIS A 12 1.02 -10.84 15.96
C HIS A 12 0.25 -11.71 14.97
N LEU A 13 -0.02 -11.23 13.75
CA LEU A 13 -0.69 -12.02 12.70
C LEU A 13 0.13 -13.23 12.26
N VAL A 14 1.45 -13.08 12.20
CA VAL A 14 2.35 -14.22 11.93
C VAL A 14 2.25 -15.24 13.07
N ASP A 15 2.26 -14.79 14.32
CA ASP A 15 2.17 -15.66 15.50
C ASP A 15 0.81 -16.39 15.59
N GLU A 16 -0.26 -15.79 15.05
CA GLU A 16 -1.58 -16.40 14.89
C GLU A 16 -1.69 -17.39 13.70
N GLY A 17 -0.63 -17.53 12.91
CA GLY A 17 -0.59 -18.45 11.78
C GLY A 17 -1.33 -17.96 10.53
N ILE A 18 -1.62 -16.66 10.44
CA ILE A 18 -2.21 -16.05 9.25
C ILE A 18 -1.22 -16.15 8.08
N SER A 19 -1.73 -16.44 6.88
CA SER A 19 -0.88 -16.58 5.70
C SER A 19 -0.19 -15.24 5.36
N GLY A 20 1.06 -15.31 4.90
CA GLY A 20 1.78 -14.09 4.51
C GLY A 20 1.08 -13.29 3.41
N LEU A 21 0.33 -13.97 2.52
CA LEU A 21 -0.45 -13.31 1.48
C LEU A 21 -1.64 -12.53 2.06
N ASP A 22 -2.35 -13.10 3.04
CA ASP A 22 -3.45 -12.42 3.73
C ASP A 22 -2.96 -11.25 4.58
N ILE A 23 -1.79 -11.40 5.23
CA ILE A 23 -1.15 -10.31 5.98
C ILE A 23 -0.82 -9.14 5.06
N ILE A 24 -0.18 -9.41 3.91
CA ILE A 24 0.15 -8.37 2.93
C ILE A 24 -1.13 -7.75 2.35
N HIS A 25 -2.15 -8.56 2.05
CA HIS A 25 -3.44 -8.07 1.57
C HIS A 25 -4.08 -7.08 2.54
N GLY A 26 -4.05 -7.38 3.84
CA GLY A 26 -4.54 -6.49 4.89
C GLY A 26 -3.69 -5.22 5.01
N GLU A 27 -2.38 -5.37 5.11
CA GLU A 27 -1.46 -4.24 5.32
C GLU A 27 -1.44 -3.27 4.14
N LEU A 28 -1.60 -3.75 2.90
CA LEU A 28 -1.72 -2.89 1.73
C LEU A 28 -2.88 -1.90 1.83
N LYS A 29 -3.98 -2.24 2.52
CA LYS A 29 -5.07 -1.27 2.75
C LYS A 29 -4.62 -0.10 3.62
N ASN A 30 -3.83 -0.37 4.66
CA ASN A 30 -3.29 0.66 5.54
C ASN A 30 -2.33 1.56 4.76
N LEU A 31 -1.42 0.96 3.98
CA LEU A 31 -0.46 1.70 3.16
C LEU A 31 -1.15 2.53 2.08
N ILE A 32 -2.19 2.01 1.43
CA ILE A 32 -3.00 2.78 0.47
C ILE A 32 -3.66 3.96 1.17
N TYR A 33 -4.25 3.75 2.36
CA TYR A 33 -4.88 4.82 3.11
C TYR A 33 -3.89 5.93 3.49
N GLU A 34 -2.71 5.56 3.98
CA GLU A 34 -1.63 6.51 4.28
C GLU A 34 -1.19 7.29 3.03
N ALA A 35 -0.95 6.59 1.91
CA ALA A 35 -0.57 7.24 0.65
C ALA A 35 -1.67 8.17 0.10
N GLN A 36 -2.95 7.85 0.32
CA GLN A 36 -4.06 8.72 -0.04
C GLN A 36 -4.08 10.01 0.79
N LEU A 37 -3.81 9.93 2.09
CA LEU A 37 -3.71 11.13 2.93
C LEU A 37 -2.57 12.04 2.49
N GLU A 38 -1.40 11.48 2.15
CA GLU A 38 -0.28 12.26 1.63
C GLU A 38 -0.58 12.88 0.25
N LEU A 39 -1.27 12.14 -0.62
CA LEU A 39 -1.73 12.67 -1.90
C LEU A 39 -2.71 13.84 -1.72
N GLU A 40 -3.67 13.71 -0.80
CA GLU A 40 -4.62 14.79 -0.46
C GLU A 40 -3.90 16.02 0.09
N GLU A 41 -2.87 15.84 0.91
CA GLU A 41 -2.06 16.95 1.42
C GLU A 41 -1.26 17.62 0.29
N ALA A 42 -0.60 16.84 -0.57
CA ALA A 42 0.17 17.35 -1.70
C ALA A 42 -0.71 18.13 -2.69
N GLN A 43 -1.93 17.65 -2.95
CA GLN A 43 -2.93 18.36 -3.74
C GLN A 43 -3.31 19.70 -3.08
N ARG A 44 -3.55 19.71 -1.77
CA ARG A 44 -3.91 20.93 -1.04
C ARG A 44 -2.80 21.98 -1.05
N ILE A 45 -1.54 21.55 -0.91
CA ILE A 45 -0.37 22.45 -0.96
C ILE A 45 -0.24 23.05 -2.35
N GLU A 46 -0.25 22.21 -3.40
CA GLU A 46 -0.15 22.67 -4.79
C GLU A 46 -1.28 23.66 -5.16
N GLU A 47 -2.51 23.37 -4.72
CA GLU A 47 -3.66 24.27 -4.87
C GLU A 47 -3.49 25.60 -4.12
N ALA A 48 -2.97 25.57 -2.89
CA ALA A 48 -2.75 26.76 -2.08
C ALA A 48 -1.69 27.70 -2.65
N ASN A 49 -0.75 27.16 -3.44
CA ASN A 49 0.32 27.90 -4.10
C ASN A 49 0.03 28.21 -5.58
N ASP A 50 -1.24 28.13 -6.00
CA ASP A 50 -1.70 28.47 -7.36
C ASP A 50 -0.94 27.72 -8.47
N TYR A 51 -0.49 26.48 -8.16
CA TYR A 51 0.22 25.60 -9.10
C TYR A 51 1.52 26.19 -9.68
N ASP A 52 2.14 27.17 -9.02
CA ASP A 52 3.31 27.90 -9.54
C ASP A 52 4.65 27.19 -9.26
N ASP A 53 4.68 26.21 -8.34
CA ASP A 53 5.88 25.45 -7.98
C ASP A 53 5.89 24.03 -8.58
N ALA A 54 6.83 23.81 -9.51
CA ALA A 54 7.03 22.52 -10.15
C ALA A 54 7.43 21.39 -9.18
N LEU A 55 8.06 21.71 -8.04
CA LEU A 55 8.41 20.70 -7.02
C LEU A 55 7.15 20.14 -6.35
N GLU A 56 6.13 20.98 -6.14
CA GLU A 56 4.85 20.57 -5.54
C GLU A 56 4.06 19.69 -6.50
N SER A 57 4.08 20.03 -7.80
CA SER A 57 3.54 19.15 -8.85
C SER A 57 4.24 17.79 -8.91
N MET A 58 5.56 17.74 -8.65
CA MET A 58 6.31 16.50 -8.60
C MET A 58 5.93 15.66 -7.37
N GLU A 59 5.78 16.29 -6.20
CA GLU A 59 5.36 15.63 -4.97
C GLU A 59 3.96 15.03 -5.12
N ARG A 60 2.99 15.77 -5.66
CA ARG A 60 1.65 15.24 -5.94
C ARG A 60 1.72 14.02 -6.87
N LYS A 61 2.49 14.10 -7.96
CA LYS A 61 2.64 12.97 -8.90
C LYS A 61 3.33 11.77 -8.27
N TYR A 62 4.25 11.99 -7.35
CA TYR A 62 4.89 10.91 -6.61
C TYR A 62 3.86 10.13 -5.80
N TRP A 63 3.03 10.82 -5.02
CA TRP A 63 1.99 10.19 -4.20
C TRP A 63 0.88 9.55 -5.04
N GLU A 64 0.52 10.16 -6.17
CA GLU A 64 -0.40 9.56 -7.16
C GLU A 64 0.15 8.21 -7.63
N GLY A 65 1.44 8.15 -7.98
CA GLY A 65 2.11 6.90 -8.35
C GLY A 65 2.22 5.88 -7.20
N GLN A 66 2.39 6.32 -5.95
CA GLN A 66 2.38 5.42 -4.79
C GLN A 66 1.01 4.76 -4.61
N VAL A 67 -0.08 5.53 -4.69
CA VAL A 67 -1.45 5.00 -4.59
C VAL A 67 -1.72 3.99 -5.71
N ASP A 68 -1.34 4.29 -6.95
CA ASP A 68 -1.51 3.40 -8.09
C ASP A 68 -0.75 2.08 -7.91
N ALA A 69 0.53 2.16 -7.51
CA ALA A 69 1.38 0.99 -7.33
C ALA A 69 0.86 0.07 -6.20
N LEU A 70 0.51 0.66 -5.05
CA LEU A 70 -0.01 -0.09 -3.91
C LEU A 70 -1.37 -0.73 -4.23
N SER A 71 -2.24 -0.01 -4.95
CA SER A 71 -3.54 -0.53 -5.42
C SER A 71 -3.36 -1.70 -6.40
N GLY A 72 -2.39 -1.60 -7.31
CA GLY A 72 -2.05 -2.69 -8.23
C GLY A 72 -1.57 -3.94 -7.49
N LEU A 73 -0.71 -3.79 -6.49
CA LEU A 73 -0.28 -4.91 -5.63
C LEU A 73 -1.46 -5.50 -4.85
N TYR A 74 -2.34 -4.65 -4.31
CA TYR A 74 -3.53 -5.10 -3.59
C TYR A 74 -4.44 -5.95 -4.49
N SER A 75 -4.72 -5.51 -5.71
CA SER A 75 -5.47 -6.31 -6.69
C SER A 75 -4.76 -7.63 -7.01
N LEU A 76 -3.45 -7.62 -7.20
CA LEU A 76 -2.68 -8.85 -7.45
C LEU A 76 -2.79 -9.85 -6.30
N THR A 77 -2.86 -9.39 -5.04
CA THR A 77 -3.05 -10.31 -3.90
C THR A 77 -4.39 -11.05 -3.97
N TYR A 78 -5.45 -10.43 -4.46
CA TYR A 78 -6.74 -11.11 -4.71
C TYR A 78 -6.60 -12.18 -5.80
N ASP A 79 -6.03 -11.81 -6.96
CA ASP A 79 -5.87 -12.73 -8.08
C ASP A 79 -5.05 -13.96 -7.69
N LEU A 80 -3.97 -13.76 -6.93
CA LEU A 80 -3.14 -14.84 -6.40
C LEU A 80 -3.90 -15.72 -5.41
N SER A 81 -4.68 -15.11 -4.50
CA SER A 81 -5.47 -15.86 -3.50
C SER A 81 -6.45 -16.81 -4.20
N PHE A 82 -7.18 -16.33 -5.21
CA PHE A 82 -8.10 -17.17 -5.97
C PHE A 82 -7.39 -18.27 -6.75
N ALA A 83 -6.28 -17.96 -7.43
CA ALA A 83 -5.52 -18.94 -8.19
C ALA A 83 -4.95 -20.06 -7.29
N ILE A 84 -4.48 -19.72 -6.08
CA ILE A 84 -4.00 -20.71 -5.09
C ILE A 84 -5.17 -21.58 -4.61
N MET A 85 -6.29 -20.97 -4.24
CA MET A 85 -7.49 -21.70 -3.80
C MET A 85 -7.99 -22.68 -4.86
N ASP A 86 -7.95 -22.32 -6.14
CA ASP A 86 -8.37 -23.21 -7.22
C ASP A 86 -7.40 -24.38 -7.41
N LYS A 87 -6.10 -24.14 -7.29
CA LYS A 87 -5.08 -25.20 -7.32
C LYS A 87 -5.20 -26.18 -6.15
N GLU A 88 -5.55 -25.72 -4.96
CA GLU A 88 -5.69 -26.58 -3.77
C GLU A 88 -6.92 -27.50 -3.80
N LYS A 89 -7.89 -27.23 -4.69
CA LYS A 89 -9.08 -28.07 -4.88
C LYS A 89 -8.85 -29.27 -5.82
N GLU A 90 -7.76 -29.25 -6.60
CA GLU A 90 -7.36 -30.33 -7.52
C GLU A 90 -6.69 -31.51 -6.78
#